data_AF-A0A8I0AFC6-F1
#
_entry.id   AF-A0A8I0AFC6-F1
#
_cell.length_a   1.000
_cell.length_b   1.000
_cell.length_c   1.000
_cell.angle_alpha   90.00
_cell.angle_beta   90.00
_cell.angle_gamma   90.00
#
_symmetry.space_group_name_H-M   'P 1'
#
loop_
_entity.id
_entity.type
_entity.pdbx_description
1 polymer ?
#
loop_
_entity_poly.entity_id
_entity_poly.type
_entity_poly.pdbx_seq_one_letter_code
_entity_poly.pdbx_strand_id
1 'polypeptide(L)'
;MKKQRWTCIDILKCLAALAVVEIHKPLKVQSGAELLILCRFAVPVFFMITGFFYSETVAHRRELKQIGKILTITIGANLFYLIWKVLLALENGNNIKDALLARFEERMPEDFILWNFSPLSPHLWYLQALVYVLVIAFIVEHLGLRKLAYLAVPVLLAGNLIKGNYSLLLLGKDYCHVYYARNFLYCGLPFFWLGCLFGERKEALEGCLDKKKMTLLLGGILVFWNMALMEQRWLTKMNALGTEEEYGGTIFLAVCIFLLFIGWQNFYKENVVTRIMAKIGKDYSMLIYVLHYAVLQALSKCFKGRHTMLARGYRQYGMMFVFAATVVLVAAYGAAKRKLRENSTVKVGNAVLERV
;
A
#
# COMPACT_ATOMS: atom_id res chain seq x y z
N MET A 1 -28.41 12.67 -1.73
CA MET A 1 -28.06 11.28 -2.14
C MET A 1 -27.55 10.52 -0.92
N LYS A 2 -28.09 9.33 -0.62
CA LYS A 2 -27.58 8.50 0.48
C LYS A 2 -26.15 8.06 0.15
N LYS A 3 -25.23 8.21 1.10
CA LYS A 3 -23.82 7.84 0.91
C LYS A 3 -23.70 6.32 0.73
N GLN A 4 -23.49 5.87 -0.50
CA GLN A 4 -23.23 4.46 -0.80
C GLN A 4 -21.88 4.06 -0.22
N ARG A 5 -21.87 2.95 0.53
CA ARG A 5 -20.63 2.33 0.98
C ARG A 5 -20.09 1.43 -0.13
N TRP A 6 -18.84 1.65 -0.51
CA TRP A 6 -18.12 0.86 -1.51
C TRP A 6 -17.46 -0.36 -0.86
N THR A 7 -18.27 -1.35 -0.48
CA THR A 7 -17.80 -2.56 0.23
C THR A 7 -16.81 -3.36 -0.60
N CYS A 8 -16.97 -3.43 -1.92
CA CYS A 8 -16.00 -4.09 -2.79
C CYS A 8 -14.62 -3.40 -2.72
N ILE A 9 -14.57 -2.07 -2.67
CA ILE A 9 -13.31 -1.34 -2.49
C ILE A 9 -12.68 -1.63 -1.11
N ASP A 10 -13.48 -1.76 -0.05
CA ASP A 10 -12.99 -2.21 1.25
C ASP A 10 -12.36 -3.62 1.17
N ILE A 11 -12.97 -4.55 0.42
CA ILE A 11 -12.41 -5.90 0.19
C ILE A 11 -11.10 -5.81 -0.60
N LEU A 12 -11.04 -4.97 -1.63
CA LEU A 12 -9.84 -4.74 -2.41
C LEU A 12 -8.67 -4.23 -1.54
N LYS A 13 -8.93 -3.34 -0.57
CA LYS A 13 -7.91 -2.91 0.41
C LYS A 13 -7.35 -4.07 1.23
N CYS A 14 -8.19 -5.06 1.58
CA CYS A 14 -7.74 -6.25 2.31
C CYS A 14 -6.81 -7.10 1.44
N LEU A 15 -7.17 -7.31 0.17
CA LEU A 15 -6.35 -8.06 -0.79
C LEU A 15 -5.03 -7.33 -1.09
N ALA A 16 -5.07 -6.01 -1.27
CA ALA A 16 -3.87 -5.20 -1.41
C ALA A 16 -2.97 -5.27 -0.17
N ALA A 17 -3.54 -5.24 1.04
CA ALA A 17 -2.76 -5.40 2.28
C ALA A 17 -2.09 -6.79 2.36
N LEU A 18 -2.79 -7.85 1.97
CA LEU A 18 -2.22 -9.20 1.89
C LEU A 18 -1.10 -9.27 0.85
N ALA A 19 -1.30 -8.68 -0.33
CA ALA A 19 -0.31 -8.61 -1.40
C ALA A 19 0.94 -7.82 -1.00
N VAL A 20 0.82 -6.74 -0.21
CA VAL A 20 1.99 -6.06 0.39
C VAL A 20 2.77 -7.00 1.30
N VAL A 21 2.09 -7.82 2.12
CA VAL A 21 2.77 -8.79 2.97
C VAL A 21 3.49 -9.85 2.14
N GLU A 22 2.89 -10.33 1.04
CA GLU A 22 3.54 -11.26 0.10
C GLU A 22 4.83 -10.68 -0.48
N ILE A 23 4.82 -9.41 -0.90
CA ILE A 23 6.01 -8.73 -1.43
C ILE A 23 7.19 -8.77 -0.45
N HIS A 24 6.92 -8.69 0.86
CA HIS A 24 7.98 -8.69 1.90
C HIS A 24 8.29 -10.08 2.45
N LYS A 25 7.36 -11.04 2.32
CA LYS A 25 7.54 -12.42 2.77
C LYS A 25 6.88 -13.39 1.78
N PRO A 26 7.55 -13.69 0.65
CA PRO A 26 6.96 -14.49 -0.40
C PRO A 26 6.69 -15.93 0.05
N LEU A 27 5.63 -16.53 -0.50
CA LEU A 27 5.41 -17.97 -0.45
C LEU A 27 6.56 -18.70 -1.15
N LYS A 28 6.98 -19.81 -0.56
CA LYS A 28 8.03 -20.67 -1.16
C LYS A 28 7.46 -21.86 -1.96
N VAL A 29 6.14 -22.03 -2.01
CA VAL A 29 5.48 -23.23 -2.59
C VAL A 29 5.46 -23.22 -4.12
N GLN A 30 5.62 -22.06 -4.72
CA GLN A 30 5.75 -21.85 -6.17
C GLN A 30 7.00 -21.00 -6.38
N SER A 31 7.59 -21.00 -7.57
CA SER A 31 8.65 -20.06 -7.96
C SER A 31 8.17 -18.63 -7.67
N GLY A 32 8.46 -18.12 -6.47
CA GLY A 32 7.72 -17.01 -5.85
C GLY A 32 7.70 -15.72 -6.68
N ALA A 33 8.61 -15.60 -7.65
CA ALA A 33 8.66 -14.53 -8.64
C ALA A 33 7.32 -14.28 -9.35
N GLU A 34 6.56 -15.32 -9.71
CA GLU A 34 5.34 -15.14 -10.50
C GLU A 34 4.19 -14.52 -9.68
N LEU A 35 4.00 -15.03 -8.46
CA LEU A 35 3.03 -14.48 -7.51
C LEU A 35 3.45 -13.08 -7.04
N LEU A 36 4.75 -12.83 -6.90
CA LEU A 36 5.26 -11.50 -6.58
C LEU A 36 4.87 -10.47 -7.63
N ILE A 37 5.00 -10.81 -8.92
CA ILE A 37 4.56 -9.92 -10.01
C ILE A 37 3.06 -9.65 -9.94
N LEU A 38 2.24 -10.66 -9.64
CA LEU A 38 0.81 -10.46 -9.42
C LEU A 38 0.59 -9.46 -8.27
N CYS A 39 1.26 -9.64 -7.13
CA CYS A 39 1.07 -8.80 -5.95
C CYS A 39 1.49 -7.34 -6.11
N ARG A 40 2.25 -6.98 -7.16
CA ARG A 40 2.68 -5.59 -7.44
C ARG A 40 1.53 -4.62 -7.69
N PHE A 41 0.31 -5.09 -7.94
CA PHE A 41 -0.87 -4.21 -8.02
C PHE A 41 -1.16 -3.42 -6.72
N ALA A 42 -0.67 -3.91 -5.57
CA ALA A 42 -1.15 -3.49 -4.26
C ALA A 42 -0.98 -2.00 -3.97
N VAL A 43 0.23 -1.45 -4.20
CA VAL A 43 0.52 -0.04 -3.93
C VAL A 43 -0.17 0.90 -4.93
N PRO A 44 -0.13 0.64 -6.26
CA PRO A 44 -0.96 1.35 -7.24
C PRO A 44 -2.44 1.42 -6.85
N VAL A 45 -3.00 0.30 -6.39
CA VAL A 45 -4.39 0.24 -5.91
C VAL A 45 -4.60 1.13 -4.69
N PHE A 46 -3.70 1.16 -3.71
CA PHE A 46 -3.86 2.05 -2.56
C PHE A 46 -3.88 3.54 -2.95
N PHE A 47 -3.06 3.95 -3.92
CA PHE A 47 -3.13 5.32 -4.48
C PHE A 47 -4.44 5.56 -5.21
N MET A 48 -4.88 4.64 -6.08
CA MET A 48 -6.17 4.74 -6.76
C MET A 48 -7.35 4.82 -5.79
N ILE A 49 -7.36 4.04 -4.71
CA ILE A 49 -8.40 4.10 -3.66
C ILE A 49 -8.42 5.47 -3.00
N THR A 50 -7.26 6.05 -2.72
CA THR A 50 -7.18 7.39 -2.13
C THR A 50 -7.76 8.44 -3.10
N GLY A 51 -7.37 8.39 -4.38
CA GLY A 51 -7.90 9.28 -5.41
C GLY A 51 -9.40 9.12 -5.65
N PHE A 52 -9.89 7.87 -5.63
CA PHE A 52 -11.30 7.54 -5.86
C PHE A 52 -12.27 8.23 -4.88
N PHE A 53 -11.83 8.45 -3.63
CA PHE A 53 -12.60 9.18 -2.63
C PHE A 53 -12.17 10.65 -2.47
N TYR A 54 -11.25 11.14 -3.30
CA TYR A 54 -10.67 12.47 -3.11
C TYR A 54 -11.66 13.60 -3.45
N SER A 55 -12.46 13.46 -4.52
CA SER A 55 -13.51 14.44 -4.85
C SER A 55 -14.53 14.62 -3.71
N GLU A 56 -14.86 13.56 -2.99
CA GLU A 56 -15.70 13.68 -1.77
C GLU A 56 -14.95 14.44 -0.67
N THR A 57 -13.65 14.22 -0.52
CA THR A 57 -12.83 14.91 0.48
C THR A 57 -12.80 16.42 0.21
N VAL A 58 -12.62 16.81 -1.06
CA VAL A 58 -12.66 18.21 -1.51
C VAL A 58 -14.03 18.83 -1.28
N ALA A 59 -15.11 18.14 -1.68
CA ALA A 59 -16.48 18.62 -1.50
C ALA A 59 -16.84 18.88 -0.01
N HIS A 60 -16.21 18.15 0.92
CA HIS A 60 -16.43 18.33 2.36
C HIS A 60 -15.38 19.21 3.04
N ARG A 61 -14.44 19.83 2.30
CA ARG A 61 -13.33 20.66 2.84
C ARG A 61 -12.47 19.90 3.87
N ARG A 62 -12.15 18.63 3.60
CA ARG A 62 -11.41 17.73 4.51
C ARG A 62 -10.00 17.41 4.06
N GLU A 63 -9.47 18.09 3.06
CA GLU A 63 -8.16 17.84 2.44
C GLU A 63 -7.05 18.00 3.48
N LEU A 64 -6.99 19.14 4.18
CA LEU A 64 -6.00 19.39 5.23
C LEU A 64 -6.12 18.40 6.40
N LYS A 65 -7.36 17.99 6.73
CA LYS A 65 -7.60 16.96 7.75
C LYS A 65 -7.08 15.59 7.31
N GLN A 66 -7.22 15.24 6.03
CA GLN A 66 -6.67 14.01 5.48
C GLN A 66 -5.15 14.05 5.47
N ILE A 67 -4.54 15.14 4.99
CA ILE A 67 -3.09 15.36 4.99
C ILE A 67 -2.55 15.23 6.42
N GLY A 68 -3.10 15.98 7.37
CA GLY A 68 -2.69 15.93 8.77
C GLY A 68 -2.80 14.53 9.36
N LYS A 69 -3.87 13.79 9.07
CA LYS A 69 -4.02 12.39 9.51
C LYS A 69 -2.92 11.49 8.96
N ILE A 70 -2.63 11.55 7.65
CA ILE A 70 -1.59 10.72 7.03
C ILE A 70 -0.20 11.13 7.53
N LEU A 71 0.05 12.43 7.71
CA LEU A 71 1.30 12.94 8.31
C LEU A 71 1.51 12.40 9.72
N THR A 72 0.50 12.45 10.59
CA THR A 72 0.57 11.89 11.94
C THR A 72 0.86 10.38 11.92
N ILE A 73 0.23 9.63 11.01
CA ILE A 73 0.51 8.20 10.84
C ILE A 73 1.95 7.98 10.37
N THR A 74 2.44 8.81 9.46
CA THR A 74 3.80 8.71 8.91
C THR A 74 4.85 8.97 9.97
N ILE A 75 4.68 10.01 10.79
CA ILE A 75 5.56 10.31 11.94
C ILE A 75 5.49 9.16 12.95
N GLY A 76 4.29 8.72 13.32
CA GLY A 76 4.11 7.61 14.27
C GLY A 76 4.73 6.30 13.81
N ALA A 77 4.62 5.97 12.52
CA ALA A 77 5.23 4.78 11.93
C ALA A 77 6.77 4.86 11.94
N ASN A 78 7.34 6.01 11.57
CA ASN A 78 8.79 6.21 11.65
C ASN A 78 9.29 6.11 13.11
N LEU A 79 8.63 6.76 14.07
CA LEU A 79 8.96 6.63 15.49
C LEU A 79 8.87 5.19 15.99
N PHE A 80 7.83 4.44 15.58
CA PHE A 80 7.72 3.02 15.90
C PHE A 80 8.93 2.22 15.39
N TYR A 81 9.36 2.44 14.15
CA TYR A 81 10.53 1.73 13.58
C TYR A 81 11.86 2.19 14.16
N LEU A 82 11.96 3.44 14.61
CA LEU A 82 13.10 3.91 15.40
C LEU A 82 13.21 3.09 16.70
N ILE A 83 12.13 2.99 17.46
CA ILE A 83 12.09 2.21 18.71
C ILE A 83 12.37 0.74 18.43
N TRP A 84 11.73 0.15 17.40
CA TRP A 84 11.95 -1.24 17.01
C TRP A 84 13.43 -1.53 16.71
N LYS A 85 14.11 -0.63 16.01
CA LYS A 85 15.56 -0.76 15.75
C LYS A 85 16.40 -0.70 17.01
N VAL A 86 16.08 0.20 17.94
CA VAL A 86 16.77 0.27 19.23
C VAL A 86 16.62 -1.04 19.99
N LEU A 87 15.40 -1.60 20.04
CA LEU A 87 15.14 -2.90 20.67
C LEU A 87 15.95 -4.03 20.01
N LEU A 88 16.03 -4.06 18.67
CA LEU A 88 16.83 -5.05 17.95
C LEU A 88 18.33 -4.90 18.21
N ALA A 89 18.83 -3.66 18.34
CA ALA A 89 20.24 -3.40 18.64
C ALA A 89 20.60 -3.90 20.04
N LEU A 90 19.76 -3.57 21.03
CA LEU A 90 19.90 -4.04 22.41
C LEU A 90 19.90 -5.57 22.50
N GLU A 91 18.96 -6.23 21.82
CA GLU A 91 18.85 -7.69 21.80
C GLU A 91 20.08 -8.37 21.17
N ASN A 92 20.67 -7.76 20.14
CA ASN A 92 21.85 -8.29 19.47
C ASN A 92 23.17 -7.94 20.17
N GLY A 93 23.15 -7.17 21.27
CA GLY A 93 24.35 -6.66 21.94
C GLY A 93 25.12 -5.61 21.13
N ASN A 94 24.47 -5.00 20.13
CA ASN A 94 25.08 -3.97 19.29
C ASN A 94 25.04 -2.61 19.99
N ASN A 95 26.03 -1.76 19.71
CA ASN A 95 25.98 -0.36 20.13
C ASN A 95 24.79 0.35 19.43
N ILE A 96 23.90 0.97 20.22
CA ILE A 96 22.73 1.69 19.70
C ILE A 96 23.14 2.82 18.76
N LYS A 97 24.20 3.55 19.09
CA LYS A 97 24.71 4.66 18.28
C LYS A 97 25.09 4.16 16.88
N ASP A 98 25.83 3.06 16.80
CA ASP A 98 26.27 2.49 15.53
C ASP A 98 25.09 1.91 14.74
N ALA A 99 24.14 1.26 15.42
CA ALA A 99 22.93 0.72 14.79
C ALA A 99 22.03 1.82 14.18
N LEU A 100 21.99 3.01 14.80
CA LEU A 100 21.29 4.17 14.29
C LEU A 100 22.10 4.85 13.17
N LEU A 101 23.38 5.13 13.39
CA LEU A 101 24.27 5.81 12.43
C LEU A 101 24.47 5.02 11.14
N ALA A 102 24.47 3.68 11.17
CA ALA A 102 24.56 2.82 9.98
C ALA A 102 23.40 3.02 8.97
N ARG A 103 22.41 3.86 9.30
CA ARG A 103 21.26 4.18 8.45
C ARG A 103 21.16 5.67 8.13
N PHE A 104 21.99 6.49 8.76
CA PHE A 104 22.13 7.90 8.48
C PHE A 104 23.34 8.09 7.57
N GLU A 105 23.17 7.74 6.29
CA GLU A 105 24.11 8.13 5.23
C GLU A 105 24.10 9.65 5.06
N GLU A 106 25.16 10.22 4.50
CA GLU A 106 25.31 11.67 4.31
C GLU A 106 24.18 12.29 3.46
N ARG A 107 23.63 11.51 2.50
CA ARG A 107 22.49 11.91 1.63
C ARG A 107 21.10 11.67 2.22
N MET A 108 21.01 11.12 3.43
CA MET A 108 19.73 10.72 4.04
C MET A 108 18.69 11.85 4.09
N PRO A 109 19.03 13.10 4.48
CA PRO A 109 18.04 14.19 4.50
C PRO A 109 17.45 14.46 3.12
N GLU A 110 18.29 14.46 2.08
CA GLU A 110 17.86 14.67 0.70
C GLU A 110 16.98 13.53 0.21
N ASP A 111 17.38 12.28 0.46
CA ASP A 111 16.62 11.09 0.05
C ASP A 111 15.26 10.97 0.74
N PHE A 112 15.19 11.33 2.03
CA PHE A 112 13.95 11.35 2.77
C PHE A 112 13.01 12.46 2.28
N ILE A 113 13.54 13.67 2.09
CA ILE A 113 12.74 14.85 1.74
C ILE A 113 12.35 14.82 0.26
N LEU A 114 13.31 14.64 -0.65
CA LEU A 114 13.07 14.74 -2.10
C LEU A 114 12.48 13.45 -2.68
N TRP A 115 12.89 12.30 -2.16
CA TRP A 115 12.58 11.01 -2.78
C TRP A 115 11.73 10.08 -1.92
N ASN A 116 11.12 10.59 -0.84
CA ASN A 116 10.25 9.85 0.08
C ASN A 116 10.85 8.54 0.61
N PHE A 117 12.17 8.42 0.68
CA PHE A 117 12.85 7.21 1.13
C PHE A 117 12.97 7.20 2.65
N SER A 118 12.38 6.22 3.34
CA SER A 118 12.50 6.12 4.80
C SER A 118 13.82 5.44 5.22
N PRO A 119 14.72 6.12 5.94
CA PRO A 119 15.95 5.52 6.47
C PRO A 119 15.68 4.51 7.59
N LEU A 120 14.52 4.65 8.24
CA LEU A 120 14.11 3.79 9.35
C LEU A 120 13.55 2.47 8.85
N SER A 121 12.73 2.47 7.81
CA SER A 121 12.41 1.22 7.14
C SER A 121 11.99 1.45 5.70
N PRO A 122 12.69 0.85 4.71
CA PRO A 122 12.44 1.11 3.29
C PRO A 122 10.99 0.87 2.86
N HIS A 123 10.28 -0.08 3.48
CA HIS A 123 8.89 -0.38 3.15
C HIS A 123 7.93 0.78 3.45
N LEU A 124 8.28 1.73 4.34
CA LEU A 124 7.45 2.89 4.74
C LEU A 124 7.33 3.99 3.68
N TRP A 125 8.04 3.87 2.56
CA TRP A 125 8.07 4.86 1.49
C TRP A 125 6.66 5.30 1.03
N TYR A 126 5.69 4.38 0.99
CA TYR A 126 4.33 4.68 0.53
C TYR A 126 3.62 5.70 1.42
N LEU A 127 3.84 5.68 2.74
CA LEU A 127 3.22 6.67 3.64
C LEU A 127 3.73 8.08 3.37
N GLN A 128 5.06 8.23 3.22
CA GLN A 128 5.68 9.52 2.89
C GLN A 128 5.24 9.98 1.49
N ALA A 129 5.24 9.07 0.51
CA ALA A 129 4.78 9.36 -0.84
C ALA A 129 3.30 9.80 -0.86
N LEU A 130 2.44 9.20 -0.05
CA LEU A 130 1.04 9.59 0.08
C LEU A 130 0.86 10.99 0.66
N VAL A 131 1.69 11.40 1.63
CA VAL A 131 1.70 12.79 2.11
C VAL A 131 1.99 13.74 0.94
N TYR A 132 3.02 13.47 0.15
CA TYR A 132 3.41 14.33 -0.98
C TYR A 132 2.34 14.38 -2.06
N VAL A 133 1.78 13.22 -2.44
CA VAL A 133 0.66 13.13 -3.37
C VAL A 133 -0.52 13.97 -2.89
N LEU A 134 -0.91 13.89 -1.62
CA LEU A 134 -2.03 14.67 -1.09
C LEU A 134 -1.75 16.17 -1.03
N VAL A 135 -0.51 16.58 -0.71
CA VAL A 135 -0.10 18.00 -0.74
C VAL A 135 -0.13 18.55 -2.17
N ILE A 136 0.41 17.81 -3.13
CA ILE A 136 0.38 18.19 -4.55
C ILE A 136 -1.06 18.22 -5.06
N ALA A 137 -1.87 17.22 -4.72
CA ALA A 137 -3.28 17.18 -5.08
C ALA A 137 -4.02 18.40 -4.52
N PHE A 138 -3.78 18.76 -3.25
CA PHE A 138 -4.34 19.97 -2.65
C PHE A 138 -3.98 21.22 -3.47
N ILE A 139 -2.70 21.40 -3.83
CA ILE A 139 -2.25 22.55 -4.64
C ILE A 139 -2.92 22.54 -6.02
N VAL A 140 -2.93 21.40 -6.71
CA VAL A 140 -3.54 21.26 -8.05
C VAL A 140 -5.03 21.63 -8.04
N GLU A 141 -5.77 21.23 -7.00
CA GLU A 141 -7.18 21.61 -6.84
C GLU A 141 -7.36 23.12 -6.67
N HIS A 142 -6.55 23.75 -5.82
CA HIS A 142 -6.65 25.18 -5.54
C HIS A 142 -6.27 26.05 -6.74
N LEU A 143 -5.39 25.54 -7.61
CA LEU A 143 -5.00 26.19 -8.86
C LEU A 143 -5.91 25.85 -10.04
N GLY A 144 -6.91 24.96 -9.86
CA GLY A 144 -7.79 24.53 -10.96
C GLY A 144 -7.11 23.70 -12.05
N LEU A 145 -5.95 23.09 -11.75
CA LEU A 145 -5.08 22.39 -12.72
C LEU A 145 -5.43 20.91 -12.89
N ARG A 146 -6.61 20.46 -12.43
CA ARG A 146 -7.00 19.04 -12.44
C ARG A 146 -6.94 18.40 -13.82
N LYS A 147 -7.38 19.11 -14.87
CA LYS A 147 -7.30 18.61 -16.27
C LYS A 147 -5.86 18.35 -16.70
N LEU A 148 -4.93 19.23 -16.33
CA LEU A 148 -3.51 19.05 -16.60
C LEU A 148 -2.95 17.84 -15.85
N ALA A 149 -3.38 17.62 -14.60
CA ALA A 149 -2.98 16.45 -13.83
C ALA A 149 -3.44 15.13 -14.49
N TYR A 150 -4.64 15.10 -15.08
CA TYR A 150 -5.08 13.95 -15.88
C TYR A 150 -4.25 13.75 -17.15
N LEU A 151 -3.92 14.83 -17.86
CA LEU A 151 -3.05 14.75 -19.05
C LEU A 151 -1.62 14.33 -18.70
N ALA A 152 -1.16 14.59 -17.47
CA ALA A 152 0.15 14.18 -17.01
C ALA A 152 0.25 12.68 -16.69
N VAL A 153 -0.87 11.97 -16.44
CA VAL A 153 -0.86 10.55 -16.04
C VAL A 153 -0.04 9.65 -16.99
N PRO A 154 -0.25 9.67 -18.33
CA PRO A 154 0.52 8.82 -19.24
C PRO A 154 2.00 9.17 -19.25
N VAL A 155 2.34 10.46 -19.13
CA VAL A 155 3.73 10.94 -19.11
C VAL A 155 4.44 10.46 -17.84
N LEU A 156 3.76 10.52 -16.69
CA LEU A 156 4.31 10.04 -15.41
C LEU A 156 4.50 8.52 -15.42
N LEU A 157 3.53 7.76 -15.95
CA LEU A 157 3.66 6.31 -16.08
C LEU A 157 4.76 5.91 -17.08
N ALA A 158 4.88 6.61 -18.20
CA ALA A 158 5.98 6.40 -19.13
C ALA A 158 7.34 6.70 -18.48
N GLY A 159 7.42 7.80 -17.71
CA GLY A 159 8.60 8.15 -16.93
C GLY A 159 8.96 7.07 -15.89
N ASN A 160 7.97 6.48 -15.23
CA ASN A 160 8.15 5.35 -14.31
C ASN A 160 8.79 4.15 -15.02
N LEU A 161 8.28 3.75 -16.19
CA LEU A 161 8.81 2.62 -16.94
C LEU A 161 10.23 2.91 -17.45
N ILE A 162 10.43 4.07 -18.11
CA ILE A 162 11.71 4.46 -18.72
C ILE A 162 12.81 4.60 -17.65
N LYS A 163 12.51 5.22 -16.50
CA LYS A 163 13.50 5.43 -15.43
C LYS A 163 13.57 4.27 -14.43
N GLY A 164 12.58 3.38 -14.42
CA GLY A 164 12.53 2.18 -13.59
C GLY A 164 13.04 0.95 -14.33
N ASN A 165 12.14 0.02 -14.64
CA ASN A 165 12.52 -1.32 -15.12
C ASN A 165 13.13 -1.35 -16.54
N TYR A 166 12.92 -0.32 -17.36
CA TYR A 166 13.48 -0.24 -18.72
C TYR A 166 14.71 0.67 -18.80
N SER A 167 15.21 1.15 -17.66
CA SER A 167 16.27 2.15 -17.62
C SER A 167 17.58 1.65 -18.20
N LEU A 168 17.99 0.42 -17.85
CA LEU A 168 19.19 -0.21 -18.41
C LEU A 168 19.06 -0.44 -19.92
N LEU A 169 17.86 -0.83 -20.39
CA LEU A 169 17.59 -1.05 -21.82
C LEU A 169 17.60 0.24 -22.63
N LEU A 170 16.91 1.29 -22.16
CA LEU A 170 16.66 2.51 -22.93
C LEU A 170 17.73 3.58 -22.75
N LEU A 171 18.38 3.61 -21.59
CA LEU A 171 19.31 4.68 -21.21
C LEU A 171 20.74 4.16 -21.01
N GLY A 172 20.97 2.85 -21.14
CA GLY A 172 22.30 2.23 -20.96
C GLY A 172 22.87 2.39 -19.55
N LYS A 173 22.04 2.78 -18.59
CA LYS A 173 22.41 3.01 -17.20
C LYS A 173 21.40 2.32 -16.32
N ASP A 174 21.89 1.53 -15.39
CA ASP A 174 21.05 1.06 -14.29
C ASP A 174 20.83 2.24 -13.35
N TYR A 175 19.71 2.93 -13.55
CA TYR A 175 19.19 3.84 -12.54
C TYR A 175 18.57 2.97 -11.46
N CYS A 176 19.39 2.20 -10.73
CA CYS A 176 18.99 1.26 -9.68
C CYS A 176 18.45 2.00 -8.47
N HIS A 177 17.30 2.61 -8.64
CA HIS A 177 16.87 3.63 -7.73
C HIS A 177 15.39 3.41 -7.49
N VAL A 178 15.13 2.70 -6.40
CA VAL A 178 13.91 2.80 -5.59
C VAL A 178 13.32 4.22 -5.61
N TYR A 179 14.15 5.28 -5.71
CA TYR A 179 13.74 6.67 -5.92
C TYR A 179 12.86 6.96 -7.15
N TYR A 180 12.95 6.21 -8.26
CA TYR A 180 12.15 6.43 -9.48
C TYR A 180 11.00 5.44 -9.67
N ALA A 181 11.12 4.26 -9.07
CA ALA A 181 10.03 3.29 -9.07
C ALA A 181 9.11 3.43 -7.84
N ARG A 182 9.66 3.68 -6.66
CA ARG A 182 8.92 3.82 -5.39
C ARG A 182 8.87 5.27 -4.93
N ASN A 183 8.23 6.12 -5.73
CA ASN A 183 8.09 7.54 -5.40
C ASN A 183 6.71 8.12 -5.67
N PHE A 184 6.49 9.25 -5.01
CA PHE A 184 5.26 10.02 -5.12
C PHE A 184 4.98 10.51 -6.55
N LEU A 185 5.99 10.83 -7.37
CA LEU A 185 5.84 11.49 -8.66
C LEU A 185 5.43 10.50 -9.77
N TYR A 186 6.20 9.42 -9.94
CA TYR A 186 6.06 8.47 -11.04
C TYR A 186 5.18 7.26 -10.72
N CYS A 187 5.06 6.89 -9.43
CA CYS A 187 4.12 5.85 -8.99
C CYS A 187 2.89 6.49 -8.33
N GLY A 188 3.08 7.36 -7.33
CA GLY A 188 1.99 7.90 -6.51
C GLY A 188 0.95 8.74 -7.28
N LEU A 189 1.38 9.83 -7.90
CA LEU A 189 0.51 10.78 -8.59
C LEU A 189 -0.29 10.15 -9.74
N PRO A 190 0.29 9.39 -10.69
CA PRO A 190 -0.51 8.87 -11.80
C PRO A 190 -1.61 7.92 -11.33
N PHE A 191 -1.32 7.02 -10.39
CA PHE A 191 -2.34 6.13 -9.84
C PHE A 191 -3.36 6.87 -8.97
N PHE A 192 -2.94 7.90 -8.22
CA PHE A 192 -3.88 8.75 -7.50
C PHE A 192 -4.85 9.48 -8.45
N TRP A 193 -4.34 10.10 -9.52
CA TRP A 193 -5.18 10.81 -10.48
C TRP A 193 -6.05 9.88 -11.34
N LEU A 194 -5.59 8.66 -11.66
CA LEU A 194 -6.46 7.61 -12.20
C LEU A 194 -7.61 7.29 -11.23
N GLY A 195 -7.29 7.18 -9.94
CA GLY A 195 -8.29 7.06 -8.88
C GLY A 195 -9.31 8.19 -8.91
N CYS A 196 -8.87 9.46 -8.99
CA CYS A 196 -9.75 10.62 -9.09
C CYS A 196 -10.66 10.56 -10.33
N LEU A 197 -10.10 10.19 -11.49
CA LEU A 197 -10.86 10.02 -12.75
C LEU A 197 -11.98 8.98 -12.58
N PHE A 198 -11.69 7.86 -11.93
CA PHE A 198 -12.68 6.83 -11.64
C PHE A 198 -13.69 7.29 -10.59
N GLY A 199 -13.24 8.01 -9.55
CA GLY A 199 -14.08 8.53 -8.48
C GLY A 199 -15.11 9.56 -8.93
N GLU A 200 -14.73 10.43 -9.87
CA GLU A 200 -15.64 11.40 -10.51
C GLU A 200 -16.75 10.72 -11.32
N ARG A 201 -16.46 9.54 -11.87
CA ARG A 201 -17.36 8.78 -12.74
C ARG A 201 -17.90 7.52 -12.08
N LYS A 202 -17.81 7.41 -10.76
CA LYS A 202 -18.05 6.15 -10.04
C LYS A 202 -19.44 5.55 -10.31
N GLU A 203 -20.48 6.37 -10.33
CA GLU A 203 -21.86 5.93 -10.58
C GLU A 203 -22.05 5.50 -12.05
N ALA A 204 -21.43 6.21 -13.00
CA ALA A 204 -21.46 5.85 -14.41
C ALA A 204 -20.63 4.58 -14.69
N LEU A 205 -19.48 4.41 -14.04
CA LEU A 205 -18.65 3.22 -14.14
C LEU A 205 -19.35 2.01 -13.54
N GLU A 206 -19.94 2.18 -12.35
CA GLU A 206 -20.79 1.15 -11.74
C GLU A 206 -21.90 0.77 -12.71
N GLY A 207 -22.72 1.71 -13.21
CA GLY A 207 -23.79 1.38 -14.18
C GLY A 207 -23.32 0.74 -15.49
N CYS A 208 -22.13 1.09 -15.99
CA CYS A 208 -21.61 0.60 -17.27
C CYS A 208 -20.96 -0.80 -17.20
N LEU A 209 -20.39 -1.17 -16.05
CA LEU A 209 -19.64 -2.42 -15.87
C LEU A 209 -20.57 -3.63 -15.65
N ASP A 210 -21.21 -4.05 -16.75
CA ASP A 210 -22.04 -5.26 -16.80
C ASP A 210 -21.21 -6.56 -16.66
N LYS A 211 -21.91 -7.71 -16.58
CA LYS A 211 -21.29 -9.04 -16.44
C LYS A 211 -20.31 -9.36 -17.56
N LYS A 212 -20.56 -8.96 -18.81
CA LYS A 212 -19.67 -9.24 -19.95
C LYS A 212 -18.38 -8.46 -19.82
N LYS A 213 -18.47 -7.16 -19.51
CA LYS A 213 -17.29 -6.30 -19.27
C LYS A 213 -16.50 -6.77 -18.05
N MET A 214 -17.18 -7.22 -17.00
CA MET A 214 -16.55 -7.83 -15.83
C MET A 214 -15.79 -9.12 -16.17
N THR A 215 -16.36 -10.00 -17.00
CA THR A 215 -15.63 -11.18 -17.52
C THR A 215 -14.42 -10.79 -18.36
N LEU A 216 -14.53 -9.74 -19.17
CA LEU A 216 -13.40 -9.21 -19.93
C LEU A 216 -12.29 -8.68 -19.00
N LEU A 217 -12.64 -7.98 -17.91
CA LEU A 217 -11.67 -7.52 -16.91
C LEU A 217 -10.98 -8.70 -16.20
N LEU A 218 -11.71 -9.77 -15.89
CA LEU A 218 -11.12 -11.01 -15.35
C LEU A 218 -10.12 -11.64 -16.34
N GLY A 219 -10.47 -11.71 -17.62
CA GLY A 219 -9.54 -12.13 -18.67
C GLY A 219 -8.33 -11.19 -18.78
N GLY A 220 -8.55 -9.89 -18.66
CA GLY A 220 -7.52 -8.86 -18.65
C GLY A 220 -6.50 -9.05 -17.53
N ILE A 221 -6.94 -9.43 -16.32
CA ILE A 221 -6.04 -9.75 -15.20
C ILE A 221 -5.05 -10.85 -15.60
N LEU A 222 -5.52 -11.93 -16.23
CA LEU A 222 -4.66 -13.01 -16.68
C LEU A 222 -3.72 -12.55 -17.80
N VAL A 223 -4.23 -11.79 -18.77
CA VAL A 223 -3.42 -11.27 -19.89
C VAL A 223 -2.32 -10.34 -19.40
N PHE A 224 -2.65 -9.35 -18.57
CA PHE A 224 -1.69 -8.35 -18.12
C PHE A 224 -0.70 -8.90 -17.08
N TRP A 225 -1.11 -9.89 -16.29
CA TRP A 225 -0.17 -10.64 -15.45
C TRP A 225 0.84 -11.42 -16.31
N ASN A 226 0.39 -12.13 -17.34
CA ASN A 226 1.28 -12.83 -18.27
C ASN A 226 2.17 -11.86 -19.05
N MET A 227 1.66 -10.71 -19.47
CA MET A 227 2.45 -9.65 -20.10
C MET A 227 3.60 -9.22 -19.17
N ALA A 228 3.34 -8.95 -17.90
CA ALA A 228 4.39 -8.58 -16.94
C ALA A 228 5.43 -9.69 -16.72
N LEU A 229 5.00 -10.96 -16.71
CA LEU A 229 5.91 -12.10 -16.64
C LEU A 229 6.80 -12.20 -17.89
N MET A 230 6.22 -11.97 -19.07
CA MET A 230 6.96 -11.94 -20.33
C MET A 230 7.93 -10.77 -20.38
N GLU A 231 7.53 -9.59 -19.91
CA GLU A 231 8.40 -8.40 -19.80
C GLU A 231 9.60 -8.67 -18.90
N GLN A 232 9.39 -9.22 -17.70
CA GLN A 232 10.49 -9.61 -16.80
C GLN A 232 11.43 -10.60 -17.49
N ARG A 233 10.91 -11.71 -18.03
CA ARG A 233 11.72 -12.75 -18.68
C ARG A 233 12.50 -12.20 -19.87
N TRP A 234 11.90 -11.29 -20.64
CA TRP A 234 12.55 -10.63 -21.78
C TRP A 234 13.69 -9.72 -21.33
N LEU A 235 13.47 -8.86 -20.34
CA LEU A 235 14.51 -7.99 -19.78
C LEU A 235 15.65 -8.78 -19.14
N THR A 236 15.35 -9.89 -18.45
CA THR A 236 16.38 -10.80 -17.93
C THR A 236 17.22 -11.40 -19.06
N LYS A 237 16.62 -11.88 -20.15
CA LYS A 237 17.35 -12.43 -21.30
C LYS A 237 18.26 -11.40 -21.97
N MET A 238 17.87 -10.12 -21.94
CA MET A 238 18.67 -9.02 -22.48
C MET A 238 19.76 -8.52 -21.52
N ASN A 239 19.92 -9.14 -20.34
CA ASN A 239 20.76 -8.61 -19.24
C ASN A 239 20.44 -7.15 -18.91
N ALA A 240 19.17 -6.76 -19.05
CA ALA A 240 18.68 -5.40 -18.90
C ALA A 240 17.64 -5.28 -17.78
N LEU A 241 17.60 -6.24 -16.86
CA LEU A 241 16.64 -6.26 -15.76
C LEU A 241 16.99 -5.16 -14.75
N GLY A 242 16.10 -4.17 -14.61
CA GLY A 242 16.24 -3.09 -13.63
C GLY A 242 15.72 -3.45 -12.23
N THR A 243 15.08 -2.48 -11.56
CA THR A 243 14.61 -2.57 -10.16
C THR A 243 13.54 -3.63 -9.85
N GLU A 244 13.06 -4.30 -10.89
CA GLU A 244 11.93 -5.24 -10.90
C GLU A 244 10.60 -4.66 -10.38
N GLU A 245 10.46 -3.35 -10.16
CA GLU A 245 9.33 -2.75 -9.45
C GLU A 245 7.99 -2.75 -10.20
N GLU A 246 7.94 -2.13 -11.38
CA GLU A 246 6.73 -1.93 -12.19
C GLU A 246 7.02 -2.23 -13.67
N TYR A 247 6.19 -3.08 -14.27
CA TYR A 247 6.19 -3.41 -15.69
C TYR A 247 4.94 -2.83 -16.36
N GLY A 248 4.93 -2.71 -17.70
CA GLY A 248 3.76 -2.26 -18.44
C GLY A 248 2.52 -3.09 -18.08
N GLY A 249 2.67 -4.41 -18.04
CA GLY A 249 1.64 -5.35 -17.62
C GLY A 249 1.14 -5.11 -16.20
N THR A 250 2.01 -4.73 -15.25
CA THR A 250 1.56 -4.47 -13.86
C THR A 250 0.70 -3.21 -13.72
N ILE A 251 0.91 -2.20 -14.58
CA ILE A 251 0.09 -0.97 -14.61
C ILE A 251 -1.34 -1.34 -15.06
N PHE A 252 -1.46 -2.05 -16.18
CA PHE A 252 -2.77 -2.48 -16.69
C PHE A 252 -3.46 -3.49 -15.76
N LEU A 253 -2.70 -4.40 -15.17
CA LEU A 253 -3.18 -5.33 -14.14
C LEU A 253 -3.84 -4.58 -12.97
N ALA A 254 -3.17 -3.56 -12.43
CA ALA A 254 -3.71 -2.76 -11.33
C ALA A 254 -5.03 -2.06 -11.72
N VAL A 255 -5.09 -1.46 -12.91
CA VAL A 255 -6.30 -0.80 -13.43
C VAL A 255 -7.43 -1.82 -13.64
N CYS A 256 -7.14 -2.99 -14.21
CA CYS A 256 -8.14 -4.05 -14.39
C CYS A 256 -8.72 -4.55 -13.07
N ILE A 257 -7.87 -4.82 -12.09
CA ILE A 257 -8.30 -5.20 -10.74
C ILE A 257 -9.17 -4.10 -10.14
N PHE A 258 -8.76 -2.84 -10.25
CA PHE A 258 -9.50 -1.73 -9.67
C PHE A 258 -10.91 -1.59 -10.29
N LEU A 259 -11.00 -1.58 -11.62
CA LEU A 259 -12.27 -1.50 -12.33
C LEU A 259 -13.16 -2.72 -12.05
N LEU A 260 -12.57 -3.92 -11.93
CA LEU A 260 -13.31 -5.13 -11.56
C LEU A 260 -14.01 -4.93 -10.20
N PHE A 261 -13.32 -4.37 -9.21
CA PHE A 261 -13.93 -4.16 -7.90
C PHE A 261 -14.94 -3.01 -7.86
N ILE A 262 -14.86 -2.03 -8.77
CA ILE A 262 -15.94 -1.06 -8.99
C ILE A 262 -17.16 -1.79 -9.55
N GLY A 263 -17.02 -2.55 -10.63
CA GLY A 263 -18.16 -3.22 -11.28
C GLY A 263 -18.77 -4.34 -10.43
N TRP A 264 -17.94 -5.01 -9.59
CA TRP A 264 -18.43 -6.02 -8.66
C TRP A 264 -19.43 -5.45 -7.64
N GLN A 265 -19.37 -4.14 -7.36
CA GLN A 265 -20.27 -3.47 -6.43
C GLN A 265 -21.75 -3.67 -6.79
N ASN A 266 -22.10 -3.75 -8.08
CA ASN A 266 -23.48 -4.02 -8.56
C ASN A 266 -23.99 -5.42 -8.22
N PHE A 267 -23.09 -6.40 -8.25
CA PHE A 267 -23.44 -7.82 -8.13
C PHE A 267 -23.13 -8.37 -6.74
N TYR A 268 -22.61 -7.50 -5.87
CA TYR A 268 -22.13 -7.88 -4.56
C TYR A 268 -23.28 -8.35 -3.67
N LYS A 269 -23.16 -9.60 -3.20
CA LYS A 269 -23.99 -10.15 -2.14
C LYS A 269 -23.10 -10.43 -0.95
N GLU A 270 -23.41 -9.79 0.17
CA GLU A 270 -22.63 -9.96 1.39
C GLU A 270 -22.70 -11.40 1.89
N ASN A 271 -21.55 -11.92 2.30
CA ASN A 271 -21.41 -13.16 3.06
C ASN A 271 -20.40 -12.95 4.21
N VAL A 272 -20.25 -13.95 5.07
CA VAL A 272 -19.38 -13.85 6.26
C VAL A 272 -17.93 -13.52 5.89
N VAL A 273 -17.39 -14.15 4.86
CA VAL A 273 -16.00 -13.96 4.41
C VAL A 273 -15.79 -12.53 3.91
N THR A 274 -16.65 -12.08 2.99
CA THR A 274 -16.57 -10.74 2.39
C THR A 274 -16.80 -9.64 3.42
N ARG A 275 -17.67 -9.86 4.42
CA ARG A 275 -17.83 -8.95 5.56
C ARG A 275 -16.55 -8.83 6.39
N ILE A 276 -15.88 -9.94 6.67
CA ILE A 276 -14.60 -9.95 7.41
C ILE A 276 -13.51 -9.25 6.59
N MET A 277 -13.38 -9.57 5.30
CA MET A 277 -12.42 -8.93 4.41
C MET A 277 -12.65 -7.42 4.33
N ALA A 278 -13.90 -6.98 4.13
CA ALA A 278 -14.24 -5.57 4.10
C ALA A 278 -13.89 -4.87 5.42
N LYS A 279 -14.11 -5.52 6.57
CA LYS A 279 -13.70 -4.99 7.88
C LYS A 279 -12.19 -4.83 7.98
N ILE A 280 -11.42 -5.86 7.61
CA ILE A 280 -9.95 -5.83 7.63
C ILE A 280 -9.42 -4.73 6.71
N GLY A 281 -9.92 -4.66 5.47
CA GLY A 281 -9.47 -3.67 4.51
C GLY A 281 -9.87 -2.24 4.89
N LYS A 282 -11.05 -2.03 5.48
CA LYS A 282 -11.49 -0.71 5.94
C LYS A 282 -10.71 -0.24 7.17
N ASP A 283 -10.68 -1.07 8.21
CA ASP A 283 -10.27 -0.64 9.56
C ASP A 283 -8.80 -0.97 9.86
N TYR A 284 -8.23 -2.02 9.26
CA TYR A 284 -6.92 -2.56 9.65
C TYR A 284 -5.83 -2.35 8.61
N SER A 285 -6.15 -2.17 7.33
CA SER A 285 -5.15 -2.17 6.23
C SER A 285 -3.96 -1.24 6.47
N MET A 286 -4.20 -0.04 7.03
CA MET A 286 -3.15 0.93 7.34
C MET A 286 -2.20 0.44 8.43
N LEU A 287 -2.74 -0.13 9.51
CA LEU A 287 -1.91 -0.67 10.60
C LEU A 287 -1.23 -1.98 10.20
N ILE A 288 -1.86 -2.78 9.33
CA ILE A 288 -1.21 -3.96 8.72
C ILE A 288 0.02 -3.51 7.94
N TYR A 289 -0.14 -2.50 7.07
CA TYR A 289 0.98 -1.91 6.35
C TYR A 289 2.09 -1.41 7.29
N VAL A 290 1.75 -0.73 8.39
CA VAL A 290 2.77 -0.25 9.34
C VAL A 290 3.45 -1.37 10.14
N LEU A 291 2.73 -2.44 10.53
CA LEU A 291 3.26 -3.40 11.50
C LEU A 291 3.82 -4.68 10.89
N HIS A 292 3.42 -5.06 9.68
CA HIS A 292 3.73 -6.37 9.10
C HIS A 292 5.24 -6.65 9.03
N TYR A 293 6.07 -5.65 8.74
CA TYR A 293 7.51 -5.86 8.63
C TYR A 293 8.19 -6.07 9.99
N ALA A 294 7.65 -5.49 11.06
CA ALA A 294 8.12 -5.79 12.42
C ALA A 294 7.67 -7.18 12.87
N VAL A 295 6.41 -7.56 12.59
CA VAL A 295 5.88 -8.91 12.84
C VAL A 295 6.68 -9.96 12.06
N LEU A 296 7.03 -9.69 10.80
CA LEU A 296 7.88 -10.53 9.98
C LEU A 296 9.24 -10.78 10.64
N GLN A 297 9.91 -9.73 11.12
CA GLN A 297 11.20 -9.85 11.80
C GLN A 297 11.07 -10.66 13.10
N ALA A 298 10.05 -10.38 13.91
CA ALA A 298 9.78 -11.09 15.15
C ALA A 298 9.53 -12.59 14.90
N LEU A 299 8.63 -12.95 13.99
CA LEU A 299 8.34 -14.34 13.65
C LEU A 299 9.57 -15.05 13.05
N SER A 300 10.33 -14.37 12.20
CA SER A 300 11.57 -14.93 11.63
C SER A 300 12.58 -15.28 12.72
N LYS A 301 12.72 -14.42 13.74
CA LYS A 301 13.56 -14.69 14.90
C LYS A 301 13.00 -15.84 15.74
N CYS A 302 11.71 -15.81 16.08
CA CYS A 302 11.05 -16.86 16.88
C CYS A 302 11.20 -18.27 16.27
N PHE A 303 11.18 -18.39 14.94
CA PHE A 303 11.30 -19.67 14.24
C PHE A 303 12.72 -20.00 13.76
N LYS A 304 13.71 -19.13 14.01
CA LYS A 304 15.11 -19.36 13.60
C LYS A 304 15.65 -20.62 14.26
N GLY A 305 16.23 -21.52 13.45
CA GLY A 305 16.80 -22.80 13.93
C GLY A 305 15.78 -23.84 14.43
N ARG A 306 14.47 -23.56 14.37
CA ARG A 306 13.44 -24.51 14.83
C ARG A 306 12.98 -25.44 13.71
N HIS A 307 12.80 -26.72 14.05
CA HIS A 307 12.34 -27.77 13.13
C HIS A 307 10.88 -28.22 13.37
N THR A 308 10.16 -27.55 14.27
CA THR A 308 8.75 -27.85 14.57
C THR A 308 7.85 -27.71 13.34
N MET A 309 6.68 -28.34 13.37
CA MET A 309 5.69 -28.24 12.28
C MET A 309 5.31 -26.78 11.98
N LEU A 310 5.14 -25.96 13.02
CA LEU A 310 4.89 -24.52 12.88
C LEU A 310 6.05 -23.78 12.20
N ALA A 311 7.30 -24.09 12.54
CA ALA A 311 8.47 -23.46 11.92
C ALA A 311 8.61 -23.85 10.43
N ARG A 312 8.30 -25.11 10.08
CA ARG A 312 8.21 -25.56 8.69
C ARG A 312 7.08 -24.83 7.94
N GLY A 313 5.90 -24.76 8.55
CA GLY A 313 4.76 -24.01 8.01
C GLY A 313 5.09 -22.54 7.75
N TYR A 314 5.73 -21.85 8.70
CA TYR A 314 6.17 -20.47 8.54
C TYR A 314 7.19 -20.28 7.41
N ARG A 315 8.14 -21.20 7.24
CA ARG A 315 9.12 -21.12 6.13
C ARG A 315 8.46 -21.21 4.77
N GLN A 316 7.38 -21.96 4.66
CA GLN A 316 6.69 -22.26 3.41
C GLN A 316 5.55 -21.26 3.10
N TYR A 317 4.78 -20.88 4.14
CA TYR A 317 3.59 -20.04 4.07
C TYR A 317 3.74 -18.72 4.84
N GLY A 318 4.95 -18.16 4.86
CA GLY A 318 5.30 -17.02 5.71
C GLY A 318 4.36 -15.83 5.58
N MET A 319 3.86 -15.53 4.37
CA MET A 319 2.87 -14.47 4.14
C MET A 319 1.64 -14.63 5.04
N MET A 320 1.12 -15.86 5.17
CA MET A 320 -0.14 -16.14 5.86
C MET A 320 0.05 -15.97 7.35
N PHE A 321 1.20 -16.43 7.87
CA PHE A 321 1.57 -16.28 9.27
C PHE A 321 1.74 -14.80 9.63
N VAL A 322 2.48 -14.03 8.82
CA VAL A 322 2.70 -12.60 9.07
C VAL A 322 1.38 -11.83 8.98
N PHE A 323 0.57 -12.08 7.96
CA PHE A 323 -0.71 -11.41 7.79
C PHE A 323 -1.67 -11.74 8.95
N ALA A 324 -1.84 -13.02 9.28
CA ALA A 324 -2.73 -13.45 10.37
C ALA A 324 -2.28 -12.88 11.73
N ALA A 325 -0.99 -12.97 12.07
CA ALA A 325 -0.46 -12.42 13.31
C ALA A 325 -0.64 -10.90 13.38
N THR A 326 -0.42 -10.19 12.27
CA THR A 326 -0.62 -8.74 12.20
C THR A 326 -2.10 -8.37 12.35
N VAL A 327 -3.01 -9.10 11.71
CA VAL A 327 -4.47 -8.90 11.85
C VAL A 327 -4.91 -9.10 13.29
N VAL A 328 -4.44 -10.16 13.96
CA VAL A 328 -4.73 -10.43 15.37
C VAL A 328 -4.22 -9.29 16.27
N LEU A 329 -2.97 -8.84 16.06
CA LEU A 329 -2.37 -7.75 16.81
C LEU A 329 -3.18 -6.45 16.67
N VAL A 330 -3.55 -6.09 15.44
CA VAL A 330 -4.34 -4.89 15.16
C VAL A 330 -5.75 -4.99 15.73
N ALA A 331 -6.38 -6.16 15.65
CA ALA A 331 -7.70 -6.40 16.22
C ALA A 331 -7.68 -6.28 17.76
N ALA A 332 -6.65 -6.83 18.41
CA ALA A 332 -6.44 -6.73 19.86
C ALA A 332 -6.22 -5.27 20.29
N TYR A 333 -5.34 -4.54 19.58
CA TYR A 333 -5.12 -3.12 19.82
C TYR A 333 -6.41 -2.31 19.65
N GLY A 334 -7.18 -2.58 18.61
CA GLY A 334 -8.47 -1.93 18.37
C GLY A 334 -9.50 -2.21 19.47
N ALA A 335 -9.54 -3.44 20.00
CA ALA A 335 -10.41 -3.80 21.11
C ALA A 335 -9.99 -3.11 22.41
N ALA A 336 -8.70 -3.12 22.74
CA ALA A 336 -8.15 -2.42 23.90
C ALA A 336 -8.44 -0.91 23.85
N LYS A 337 -8.23 -0.28 22.69
CA LYS A 337 -8.52 1.15 22.49
C LYS A 337 -10.00 1.48 22.67
N ARG A 338 -10.92 0.62 22.22
CA ARG A 338 -12.37 0.82 22.46
C ARG A 338 -12.70 0.75 23.95
N LYS A 339 -12.22 -0.29 24.63
CA LYS A 339 -12.41 -0.47 26.07
C LYS A 339 -11.88 0.71 26.90
N LEU A 340 -10.72 1.24 26.54
CA LEU A 340 -10.15 2.43 27.19
C LEU A 340 -11.01 3.68 26.99
N ARG A 341 -11.58 3.88 25.79
CA ARG A 341 -12.46 5.01 25.52
C ARG A 341 -13.77 4.89 26.29
N GLU A 342 -14.39 3.71 26.31
CA GLU A 342 -15.60 3.43 27.08
C GLU A 342 -15.39 3.74 28.57
N ASN A 343 -14.28 3.26 29.14
CA ASN A 343 -13.92 3.55 30.53
C ASN A 343 -13.68 5.06 30.79
N SER A 344 -13.08 5.78 29.84
CA SER A 344 -12.88 7.23 29.99
C SER A 344 -14.20 8.02 29.92
N THR A 345 -15.14 7.62 29.05
CA THR A 345 -16.46 8.26 28.97
C THR A 345 -17.31 8.01 30.20
N VAL A 346 -17.25 6.81 30.78
CA VAL A 346 -17.94 6.49 32.04
C VAL A 346 -17.37 7.31 33.21
N LYS A 347 -16.03 7.45 33.30
CA LYS A 347 -15.41 8.30 34.33
C LYS A 347 -15.81 9.77 34.21
N VAL A 348 -15.88 10.31 33.00
CA VAL A 348 -16.33 11.70 32.78
C VAL A 348 -17.82 11.87 33.12
N GLY A 349 -18.67 10.91 32.73
CA GLY A 349 -20.10 10.93 33.07
C GLY A 349 -20.35 10.92 34.58
N ASN A 350 -19.63 10.06 35.31
CA ASN A 350 -19.74 9.98 36.77
C ASN A 350 -19.22 11.25 37.47
N ALA A 351 -18.11 11.83 36.97
CA ALA A 351 -17.58 13.09 37.52
C ALA A 351 -18.48 14.32 37.27
N VAL A 352 -19.36 14.26 36.26
CA VAL A 352 -20.39 15.29 36.04
C VAL A 352 -21.58 15.07 36.97
N LEU A 353 -21.97 13.83 37.22
CA LEU A 353 -23.05 13.48 38.16
C LEU A 353 -22.70 13.77 39.62
N GLU A 354 -21.43 13.71 40.02
CA GLU A 354 -20.98 14.11 41.36
C GLU A 354 -20.90 15.63 41.57
N ARG A 355 -21.08 16.43 40.51
CA ARG A 355 -21.02 17.90 40.55
C ARG A 355 -22.39 18.58 40.40
N VAL A 356 -23.46 17.80 40.24
CA VAL A 356 -24.86 18.22 40.24
C VAL A 356 -25.49 17.71 41.53
#